data_AF-A0A3R6L6C4-F1
#
_entry.id   AF-A0A3R6L6C4-F1
#
_cell.length_a   1.000
_cell.length_b   1.000
_cell.length_c   1.000
_cell.angle_alpha   90.00
_cell.angle_beta   90.00
_cell.angle_gamma   90.00
#
_symmetry.space_group_name_H-M   'P 1'
#
loop_
_entity.id
_entity.type
_entity.pdbx_description
1 polymer ?
#
loop_
_entity_poly.entity_id
_entity_poly.type
_entity_poly.pdbx_seq_one_letter_code
_entity_poly.pdbx_strand_id
1 'polypeptide(L)'
;MHAKLRKKQYSKAKKQEKSQKLIIFYKKNNILYLFLRNLDSFVNFAGKVQYNTLLGMKIQEVMKLQRKALGITQQDLADMSEIAISTIKKIESGKGNPSLSTVEKIMDILGMEVKYEIRQTV
;
A
#
# COMPACT_ATOMS: atom_id res chain seq x y z
N MET A 1 52.09 -23.40 -22.70
CA MET A 1 51.60 -23.07 -21.33
C MET A 1 51.24 -21.59 -21.10
N HIS A 2 51.93 -20.60 -21.70
CA HIS A 2 51.75 -19.17 -21.38
C HIS A 2 50.38 -18.52 -21.69
N ALA A 3 49.63 -19.00 -22.70
CA ALA A 3 48.35 -18.38 -23.09
C ALA A 3 47.18 -18.69 -22.13
N LYS A 4 47.14 -19.90 -21.56
CA LYS A 4 46.13 -20.30 -20.55
C LYS A 4 46.31 -19.52 -19.24
N LEU A 5 47.56 -19.30 -18.82
CA LEU A 5 47.89 -18.49 -17.64
C LEU A 5 47.45 -17.03 -17.80
N ARG A 6 47.69 -16.43 -18.97
CA ARG A 6 47.23 -15.06 -19.28
C ARG A 6 45.71 -14.93 -19.30
N LYS A 7 44.97 -15.88 -19.89
CA LYS A 7 43.49 -15.86 -19.87
C LYS A 7 42.92 -16.02 -18.45
N LYS A 8 43.54 -16.86 -17.60
CA LYS A 8 43.14 -17.05 -16.20
C LYS A 8 43.39 -15.79 -15.36
N GLN A 9 44.54 -15.12 -15.55
CA GLN A 9 44.84 -13.85 -14.89
C GLN A 9 43.89 -12.73 -15.32
N TYR A 10 43.58 -12.62 -16.61
CA TYR A 10 42.63 -11.64 -17.13
C TYR A 10 41.21 -11.87 -16.60
N SER A 11 40.74 -13.13 -16.57
CA SER A 11 39.45 -13.51 -15.98
C SER A 11 39.38 -13.18 -14.48
N LYS A 12 40.47 -13.45 -13.73
CA LYS A 12 40.57 -13.14 -12.30
C LYS A 12 40.53 -11.63 -12.07
N ALA A 13 41.29 -10.84 -12.84
CA ALA A 13 41.29 -9.38 -12.77
C ALA A 13 39.90 -8.77 -13.07
N LYS A 14 39.20 -9.26 -14.10
CA LYS A 14 37.84 -8.81 -14.45
C LYS A 14 36.81 -9.16 -13.38
N LYS A 15 36.95 -10.32 -12.73
CA LYS A 15 36.11 -10.72 -11.59
C LYS A 15 36.38 -9.83 -10.37
N GLN A 16 37.64 -9.48 -10.13
CA GLN A 16 38.07 -8.62 -9.02
C GLN A 16 37.61 -7.17 -9.23
N GLU A 17 37.67 -6.64 -10.45
CA GLU A 17 37.14 -5.32 -10.82
C GLU A 17 35.61 -5.25 -10.68
N LYS A 18 34.89 -6.32 -11.07
CA LYS A 18 33.43 -6.39 -10.92
C LYS A 18 33.01 -6.45 -9.44
N SER A 19 33.74 -7.22 -8.62
CA SER A 19 33.55 -7.22 -7.15
C SER A 19 33.88 -5.86 -6.53
N GLN A 20 34.94 -5.18 -6.96
CA GLN A 20 35.28 -3.84 -6.49
C GLN A 20 34.22 -2.80 -6.87
N LYS A 21 33.69 -2.84 -8.11
CA LYS A 21 32.57 -1.99 -8.54
C LYS A 21 31.32 -2.22 -7.71
N LEU A 22 31.02 -3.47 -7.35
CA LEU A 22 29.89 -3.82 -6.47
C LEU A 22 30.09 -3.24 -5.06
N ILE A 23 31.29 -3.41 -4.48
CA ILE A 23 31.62 -2.91 -3.14
C ILE A 23 31.57 -1.37 -3.10
N ILE A 24 32.07 -0.70 -4.14
CA ILE A 24 31.98 0.77 -4.28
C ILE A 24 30.51 1.21 -4.42
N PHE A 25 29.70 0.48 -5.19
CA PHE A 25 28.27 0.75 -5.33
C PHE A 25 27.53 0.65 -3.97
N TYR A 26 27.83 -0.35 -3.16
CA TYR A 26 27.26 -0.49 -1.82
C TYR A 26 27.79 0.55 -0.82
N LYS A 27 29.09 0.89 -0.87
CA LYS A 27 29.67 1.95 -0.03
C LYS A 27 29.14 3.34 -0.37
N LYS A 28 28.90 3.62 -1.66
CA LYS A 28 28.45 4.94 -2.14
C LYS A 28 26.96 5.20 -1.87
N ASN A 29 26.18 4.15 -1.62
CA ASN A 29 24.74 4.23 -1.30
C ASN A 29 24.44 3.98 0.19
N ASN A 30 25.29 4.44 1.10
CA ASN A 30 25.04 4.36 2.54
C ASN A 30 23.70 5.00 2.95
N ILE A 31 23.28 6.05 2.22
CA ILE A 31 21.97 6.71 2.37
C ILE A 31 20.82 5.73 2.09
N LEU A 32 20.93 4.89 1.06
CA LEU A 32 19.88 3.92 0.72
C LEU A 32 19.77 2.83 1.80
N TYR A 33 20.90 2.36 2.34
CA TYR A 33 20.92 1.39 3.43
C TYR A 33 20.33 1.97 4.72
N LEU A 34 20.67 3.22 5.06
CA LEU A 34 20.10 3.94 6.21
C LEU A 34 18.60 4.24 6.03
N PHE A 35 18.16 4.46 4.78
CA PHE A 35 16.75 4.67 4.42
C PHE A 35 15.93 3.38 4.55
N LEU A 36 16.45 2.26 4.03
CA LEU A 36 15.78 0.95 4.13
C LEU A 36 15.70 0.44 5.57
N ARG A 37 16.71 0.73 6.41
CA ARG A 37 16.74 0.29 7.82
C ARG A 37 15.71 1.02 8.70
N ASN A 38 15.22 2.19 8.28
CA ASN A 38 14.16 2.93 8.97
C ASN A 38 12.78 2.75 8.30
N LEU A 39 12.67 1.92 7.27
CA LEU A 39 11.43 1.74 6.52
C LEU A 39 10.31 1.18 7.40
N ASP A 40 10.61 0.24 8.29
CA ASP A 40 9.62 -0.30 9.24
C ASP A 40 9.08 0.78 10.18
N SER A 41 9.93 1.67 10.69
CA SER A 41 9.52 2.79 11.54
C SER A 41 8.64 3.78 10.75
N PHE A 42 9.00 4.03 9.49
CA PHE A 42 8.25 4.92 8.61
C PHE A 42 6.89 4.33 8.23
N VAL A 43 6.82 3.04 7.91
CA VAL A 43 5.57 2.31 7.64
C VAL A 43 4.67 2.31 8.88
N ASN A 44 5.24 2.07 10.07
CA ASN A 44 4.50 2.13 11.32
C ASN A 44 4.01 3.54 11.67
N PHE A 45 4.81 4.58 11.40
CA PHE A 45 4.42 5.97 11.60
C PHE A 45 3.34 6.40 10.60
N ALA A 46 3.52 6.08 9.30
CA ALA A 46 2.53 6.33 8.26
C ALA A 46 1.21 5.62 8.57
N GLY A 47 1.27 4.36 9.03
CA GLY A 47 0.12 3.63 9.53
C GLY A 47 -0.57 4.39 10.66
N LYS A 48 0.16 4.80 11.72
CA LYS A 48 -0.41 5.55 12.85
C LYS A 48 -1.03 6.89 12.46
N VAL A 49 -0.41 7.64 11.56
CA VAL A 49 -0.95 8.91 11.03
C VAL A 49 -2.24 8.66 10.24
N GLN A 50 -2.27 7.58 9.44
CA GLN A 50 -3.45 7.17 8.68
C GLN A 50 -4.61 6.75 9.61
N TYR A 51 -4.35 5.95 10.66
CA TYR A 51 -5.37 5.54 11.65
C TYR A 51 -5.98 6.75 12.39
N ASN A 52 -5.16 7.71 12.82
CA ASN A 52 -5.66 8.89 13.54
C ASN A 52 -6.52 9.81 12.66
N THR A 53 -6.29 9.84 11.35
CA THR A 53 -7.10 10.61 10.40
C THR A 53 -8.46 9.93 10.17
N LEU A 54 -8.50 8.60 10.13
CA LEU A 54 -9.72 7.81 9.93
C LEU A 54 -10.73 7.93 11.09
N LEU A 55 -10.27 8.14 12.33
CA LEU A 55 -11.15 8.19 13.52
C LEU A 55 -12.09 9.40 13.57
N GLY A 56 -11.80 10.47 12.83
CA GLY A 56 -12.70 11.64 12.70
C GLY A 56 -13.55 11.64 11.43
N MET A 57 -13.33 10.70 10.52
CA MET A 57 -13.97 10.68 9.22
C MET A 57 -15.32 9.98 9.26
N LYS A 58 -16.26 10.50 8.46
CA LYS A 58 -17.53 9.80 8.26
C LYS A 58 -17.31 8.56 7.39
N ILE A 59 -18.11 7.53 7.61
CA ILE A 59 -17.95 6.23 6.93
C ILE A 59 -17.91 6.34 5.40
N GLN A 60 -18.71 7.23 4.81
CA GLN A 60 -18.71 7.45 3.36
C GLN A 60 -17.38 7.98 2.82
N GLU A 61 -16.65 8.77 3.60
CA GLU A 61 -15.36 9.30 3.21
C GLU A 61 -14.29 8.22 3.30
N VAL A 62 -14.36 7.38 4.34
CA VAL A 62 -13.51 6.20 4.49
C VAL A 62 -13.69 5.25 3.31
N MET A 63 -14.94 4.92 2.96
CA MET A 63 -15.25 4.05 1.82
C MET A 63 -14.70 4.63 0.50
N LYS A 64 -14.86 5.95 0.28
CA LYS A 64 -14.34 6.65 -0.89
C LYS A 64 -12.81 6.64 -0.96
N LEU A 65 -12.13 6.84 0.17
CA LEU A 65 -10.67 6.79 0.24
C LEU A 65 -10.16 5.38 -0.05
N GLN A 66 -10.77 4.36 0.56
CA GLN A 66 -10.39 2.97 0.35
C GLN A 66 -10.58 2.57 -1.12
N ARG A 67 -11.69 2.95 -1.74
CA ARG A 67 -11.91 2.74 -3.17
C ARG A 67 -10.79 3.34 -4.02
N LYS A 68 -10.39 4.59 -3.73
CA LYS A 68 -9.29 5.25 -4.42
C LYS A 68 -7.95 4.57 -4.17
N ALA A 69 -7.71 4.06 -2.96
CA ALA A 69 -6.48 3.34 -2.62
C ALA A 69 -6.38 2.00 -3.39
N LEU A 70 -7.50 1.33 -3.61
CA LEU A 70 -7.59 0.14 -4.45
C LEU A 70 -7.52 0.43 -5.96
N GLY A 71 -7.55 1.71 -6.36
CA GLY A 71 -7.43 2.13 -7.76
C GLY A 71 -8.68 1.86 -8.61
N ILE A 72 -9.83 1.54 -8.01
CA ILE A 72 -11.06 1.23 -8.74
C ILE A 72 -11.97 2.46 -8.89
N THR A 73 -12.72 2.53 -9.99
CA THR A 73 -13.68 3.60 -10.26
C THR A 73 -14.98 3.40 -9.47
N GLN A 74 -15.83 4.43 -9.43
CA GLN A 74 -17.18 4.27 -8.85
C GLN A 74 -18.01 3.26 -9.64
N GLN A 75 -17.78 3.14 -10.95
CA GLN A 75 -18.48 2.19 -11.82
C GLN A 75 -18.03 0.77 -11.50
N ASP A 76 -16.71 0.54 -11.38
CA ASP A 76 -16.18 -0.77 -10.98
C ASP A 76 -16.76 -1.23 -9.64
N LEU A 77 -16.81 -0.32 -8.65
CA LEU A 77 -17.42 -0.64 -7.36
C LEU A 77 -18.92 -0.96 -7.48
N ALA A 78 -19.65 -0.22 -8.30
CA ALA A 78 -21.07 -0.46 -8.55
C ALA A 78 -21.30 -1.85 -9.17
N ASP A 79 -20.48 -2.22 -10.16
CA ASP A 79 -20.57 -3.49 -10.87
C ASP A 79 -20.20 -4.66 -9.96
N MET A 80 -19.11 -4.55 -9.19
CA MET A 80 -18.65 -5.59 -8.26
C MET A 80 -19.60 -5.80 -7.07
N SER A 81 -20.27 -4.76 -6.60
CA SER A 81 -21.18 -4.83 -5.44
C SER A 81 -22.65 -5.05 -5.82
N GLU A 82 -22.95 -5.10 -7.13
CA GLU A 82 -24.31 -5.17 -7.68
C GLU A 82 -25.22 -4.02 -7.19
N ILE A 83 -24.63 -2.85 -6.96
CA ILE A 83 -25.33 -1.65 -6.49
C ILE A 83 -25.34 -0.62 -7.60
N ALA A 84 -26.49 0.03 -7.81
CA ALA A 84 -26.59 1.08 -8.81
C ALA A 84 -25.54 2.19 -8.59
N ILE A 85 -24.85 2.59 -9.66
CA ILE A 85 -23.84 3.65 -9.64
C ILE A 85 -24.35 4.96 -9.02
N SER A 86 -25.64 5.27 -9.19
CA SER A 86 -26.29 6.44 -8.59
C SER A 86 -26.32 6.36 -7.07
N THR A 87 -26.49 5.17 -6.51
CA THR A 87 -26.44 4.90 -5.07
C THR A 87 -25.01 5.07 -4.54
N ILE A 88 -23.99 4.49 -5.20
CA ILE A 88 -22.59 4.69 -4.84
C ILE A 88 -22.22 6.18 -4.82
N LYS A 89 -22.62 6.94 -5.84
CA LYS A 89 -22.40 8.39 -5.91
C LYS A 89 -23.07 9.14 -4.76
N LYS A 90 -24.31 8.78 -4.41
CA LYS A 90 -25.03 9.40 -3.28
C LYS A 90 -24.37 9.06 -1.94
N ILE A 91 -23.91 7.82 -1.75
CA ILE A 91 -23.18 7.39 -0.55
C ILE A 91 -21.89 8.21 -0.42
N GLU A 92 -21.02 8.20 -1.44
CA GLU A 92 -19.71 8.90 -1.39
C GLU A 92 -19.81 10.44 -1.30
N SER A 93 -20.97 11.01 -1.63
CA SER A 93 -21.26 12.44 -1.47
C SER A 93 -21.96 12.78 -0.16
N GLY A 94 -22.27 11.79 0.68
CA GLY A 94 -22.98 11.96 1.95
C GLY A 94 -24.46 12.32 1.80
N LYS A 95 -25.03 12.22 0.59
CA LYS A 95 -26.43 12.51 0.28
C LYS A 95 -27.32 11.26 0.29
N GLY A 96 -26.73 10.08 0.41
CA GLY A 96 -27.42 8.80 0.47
C GLY A 96 -27.75 8.38 1.89
N ASN A 97 -28.87 7.66 2.06
CA ASN A 97 -29.20 6.93 3.28
C ASN A 97 -29.24 5.42 2.95
N PRO A 98 -28.08 4.77 2.77
CA PRO A 98 -28.04 3.35 2.42
C PRO A 98 -28.53 2.47 3.58
N SER A 99 -29.12 1.32 3.24
CA SER A 99 -29.34 0.28 4.24
C SER A 99 -28.00 -0.28 4.72
N LEU A 100 -27.98 -0.88 5.91
CA LEU A 100 -26.80 -1.56 6.41
C LEU A 100 -26.32 -2.66 5.45
N SER A 101 -27.25 -3.44 4.88
CA SER A 101 -26.93 -4.47 3.89
C SER A 101 -26.23 -3.93 2.64
N THR A 102 -26.56 -2.71 2.22
CA THR A 102 -25.89 -2.05 1.08
C THR A 102 -24.47 -1.65 1.47
N VAL A 103 -24.28 -1.17 2.70
CA VAL A 103 -22.95 -0.81 3.23
C VAL A 103 -22.07 -2.06 3.34
N GLU A 104 -22.59 -3.17 3.86
CA GLU A 104 -21.88 -4.45 3.98
C GLU A 104 -21.41 -4.96 2.62
N LYS A 105 -22.29 -4.98 1.60
CA LYS A 105 -21.91 -5.37 0.23
C LYS A 105 -20.77 -4.54 -0.33
N ILE A 106 -20.79 -3.22 -0.11
CA ILE A 106 -19.72 -2.35 -0.58
C ILE A 106 -18.44 -2.63 0.19
N MET A 107 -18.52 -2.83 1.49
CA MET A 107 -17.37 -3.06 2.36
C MET A 107 -16.66 -4.38 2.08
N ASP A 108 -17.41 -5.43 1.73
CA ASP A 108 -16.86 -6.71 1.31
C ASP A 108 -15.94 -6.54 0.08
N ILE A 109 -16.40 -5.81 -0.94
CA ILE A 109 -15.59 -5.46 -2.12
C ILE A 109 -14.37 -4.59 -1.75
N LEU A 110 -14.52 -3.69 -0.79
CA LEU A 110 -13.44 -2.82 -0.34
C LEU A 110 -12.45 -3.49 0.63
N GLY A 111 -12.68 -4.75 1.01
CA GLY A 111 -11.88 -5.48 1.99
C GLY A 111 -11.94 -4.87 3.38
N MET A 112 -13.12 -4.36 3.77
CA MET A 112 -13.37 -3.67 5.04
C MET A 112 -14.31 -4.48 5.93
N GLU A 113 -14.13 -4.37 7.25
CA GLU A 113 -14.98 -5.01 8.26
C GLU A 113 -15.62 -3.96 9.18
N VAL A 114 -16.91 -4.08 9.48
CA VAL A 114 -17.60 -3.27 10.49
C VAL A 114 -17.72 -4.06 11.77
N LYS A 115 -17.28 -3.47 12.89
CA LYS A 115 -17.42 -4.06 14.23
C LYS A 115 -18.42 -3.27 15.05
N TYR A 116 -19.29 -3.99 15.75
CA TYR A 116 -20.26 -3.41 16.67
C TYR A 116 -19.79 -3.60 18.09
N GLU A 117 -19.91 -2.55 18.89
CA GLU A 117 -19.64 -2.58 20.32
C GLU A 117 -20.92 -2.21 21.08
N ILE A 118 -21.24 -3.00 22.10
CA ILE A 118 -22.33 -2.67 23.02
C ILE A 118 -21.87 -1.47 23.83
N ARG A 119 -22.60 -0.36 23.72
CA ARG A 119 -22.35 0.80 24.59
C ARG A 119 -22.65 0.38 26.02
N GLN A 120 -21.65 0.51 26.90
CA GLN A 120 -21.91 0.49 28.32
C GLN A 120 -22.55 1.83 28.68
N THR A 121 -23.85 1.80 28.94
CA THR A 121 -24.57 2.94 29.52
C THR A 121 -23.99 3.18 30.91
N VAL A 122 -23.45 4.38 31.13
CA VAL A 122 -23.14 4.92 32.46
C VAL A 122 -24.43 5.48 33.06
#